data_AF-A0A979GNL4-F1
#
_entry.id   AF-A0A979GNL4-F1
#
_cell.length_a   1.000
_cell.length_b   1.000
_cell.length_c   1.000
_cell.angle_alpha   90.00
_cell.angle_beta   90.00
_cell.angle_gamma   90.00
#
_symmetry.space_group_name_H-M   'P 1'
#
loop_
_entity.id
_entity.type
_entity.pdbx_description
1 polymer ?
#
loop_
_entity_poly.entity_id
_entity_poly.type
_entity_poly.pdbx_seq_one_letter_code
_entity_poly.pdbx_strand_id
1 'polypeptide(L)'
;MMKFTHVLLQVFMISCLLLAAGESVSAQSGIYGGGPIYKNRSYAINELRNSGYTYVVVWTIHIDASGNFNFNAEFPLVQNGTYIGGNSYPNFVDDMARLKSAPTTINRLEFCLSAWGSSTFTNVKNLIAAQGTGSTSILYKNFQALRNTFPMVDAIGFDDESAYDVSSATALAVMLGNLGFKVSLVPYTNSGYWTSVATNTNNQRPGTVDRIDLQCYAGGAGNSPCNWNFGTIPVYAGLWDAEKSTTQVQNQLNTWKNSCGARIKGGFMWLYDDIDNSSQTAAYATAIRNVFGGGTLSTAAVTFYRDCNYGGLAISLPTGDYTLARLQSFGIRNDDISSLNVNSGYSTRLYQNDNFGGTSLALTASNSCLVAAGWNDVASSLIVRAGSGARTAEEVSIQKSALPVRSAKGFLLYPNPAAGELKFQADEDLSGARIQIFDLSGRLVMTARNMANRLDISRLHTGVYTIVFNNNGSMITRQFVKQ
;
A
#
# COMPACT_ATOMS: atom_id res chain seq x y z
N MET A 1 19.16 17.84 70.67
CA MET A 1 19.56 16.60 69.95
C MET A 1 18.29 15.91 69.48
N MET A 2 18.31 15.29 68.29
CA MET A 2 17.20 14.72 67.51
C MET A 2 16.39 15.70 66.63
N LYS A 3 16.85 15.84 65.39
CA LYS A 3 16.07 16.35 64.24
C LYS A 3 15.44 15.15 63.53
N PHE A 4 14.13 15.23 63.31
CA PHE A 4 13.38 14.38 62.38
C PHE A 4 13.95 14.52 60.97
N THR A 5 14.28 13.40 60.31
CA THR A 5 14.59 13.35 58.88
C THR A 5 13.41 12.69 58.17
N HIS A 6 12.69 13.49 57.38
CA HIS A 6 11.70 13.03 56.42
C HIS A 6 12.42 12.42 55.21
N VAL A 7 12.08 11.19 54.85
CA VAL A 7 12.45 10.59 53.57
C VAL A 7 11.50 11.17 52.51
N LEU A 8 12.03 12.07 51.68
CA LEU A 8 11.34 12.58 50.50
C LEU A 8 11.36 11.50 49.42
N LEU A 9 10.21 10.89 49.14
CA LEU A 9 10.02 10.03 47.97
C LEU A 9 9.80 10.94 46.75
N GLN A 10 10.83 11.16 45.95
CA GLN A 10 10.71 11.84 44.66
C GLN A 10 9.95 10.94 43.69
N VAL A 11 8.68 11.26 43.46
CA VAL A 11 7.89 10.71 42.35
C VAL A 11 8.40 11.33 41.04
N PHE A 12 9.11 10.54 40.24
CA PHE A 12 9.40 10.89 38.85
C PHE A 12 8.07 10.87 38.06
N MET A 13 7.55 12.04 37.70
CA MET A 13 6.59 12.16 36.60
C MET A 13 7.31 11.83 35.30
N ILE A 14 7.11 10.60 34.81
CA ILE A 14 7.40 10.26 33.42
C ILE A 14 6.27 10.86 32.58
N SER A 15 6.51 12.06 32.05
CA SER A 15 5.69 12.60 30.97
C SER A 15 5.92 11.74 29.73
N CYS A 16 5.03 10.77 29.51
CA CYS A 16 4.90 10.07 28.23
C CYS A 16 4.48 11.10 27.17
N LEU A 17 5.45 11.70 26.48
CA LEU A 17 5.20 12.28 25.17
C LEU A 17 4.86 11.12 24.22
N LEU A 18 3.56 10.94 23.97
CA LEU A 18 3.05 10.24 22.80
C LEU A 18 3.56 10.97 21.56
N LEU A 19 4.70 10.54 21.03
CA LEU A 19 5.04 10.77 19.64
C LEU A 19 4.05 9.95 18.82
N ALA A 20 2.98 10.61 18.37
CA ALA A 20 2.17 10.11 17.28
C ALA A 20 3.07 10.01 16.04
N ALA A 21 3.67 8.84 15.85
CA ALA A 21 4.15 8.44 14.55
C ALA A 21 2.90 8.39 13.66
N GLY A 22 2.68 9.45 12.90
CA GLY A 22 1.70 9.42 11.83
C GLY A 22 2.16 8.34 10.87
N GLU A 23 1.51 7.17 10.92
CA GLU A 23 1.59 6.22 9.83
C GLU A 23 1.15 6.98 8.58
N SER A 24 2.11 7.29 7.72
CA SER A 24 1.82 7.65 6.36
C SER A 24 1.17 6.41 5.74
N VAL A 25 -0.16 6.33 5.83
CA VAL A 25 -0.94 5.34 5.09
C VAL A 25 -0.55 5.56 3.63
N SER A 26 0.30 4.67 3.12
CA SER A 26 0.62 4.63 1.71
C SER A 26 -0.72 4.50 1.01
N ALA A 27 -1.04 5.47 0.16
CA ALA A 27 -2.28 5.48 -0.58
C ALA A 27 -2.58 4.11 -1.19
N GLN A 28 -3.80 3.63 -0.93
CA GLN A 28 -4.16 2.26 -1.25
C GLN A 28 -5.05 2.22 -2.50
N SER A 29 -4.65 1.36 -3.43
CA SER A 29 -5.45 0.92 -4.56
C SER A 29 -5.90 -0.50 -4.30
N GLY A 30 -7.20 -0.76 -4.43
CA GLY A 30 -7.79 -2.05 -4.15
C GLY A 30 -8.54 -2.67 -5.31
N ILE A 31 -8.77 -3.97 -5.19
CA ILE A 31 -9.66 -4.69 -6.08
C ILE A 31 -10.44 -5.75 -5.31
N TYR A 32 -11.74 -5.82 -5.58
CA TYR A 32 -12.58 -6.95 -5.18
C TYR A 32 -12.54 -7.99 -6.29
N GLY A 33 -12.53 -9.27 -5.93
CA GLY A 33 -12.58 -10.36 -6.90
C GLY A 33 -13.15 -11.63 -6.29
N GLY A 34 -13.92 -12.37 -7.09
CA GLY A 34 -14.57 -13.60 -6.70
C GLY A 34 -13.97 -14.84 -7.36
N GLY A 35 -14.82 -15.56 -8.08
CA GLY A 35 -14.54 -16.88 -8.66
C GLY A 35 -13.16 -17.02 -9.33
N PRO A 36 -12.78 -16.09 -10.24
CA PRO A 36 -11.54 -16.18 -10.99
C PRO A 36 -10.28 -16.30 -10.14
N ILE A 37 -10.26 -15.72 -8.93
CA ILE A 37 -9.06 -15.77 -8.06
C ILE A 37 -8.66 -17.21 -7.73
N TYR A 38 -9.63 -18.10 -7.53
CA TYR A 38 -9.39 -19.50 -7.15
C TYR A 38 -9.73 -20.52 -8.24
N LYS A 39 -10.55 -20.16 -9.24
CA LYS A 39 -10.81 -20.99 -10.41
C LYS A 39 -9.69 -20.90 -11.46
N ASN A 40 -9.10 -19.72 -11.64
CA ASN A 40 -8.21 -19.41 -12.75
C ASN A 40 -6.77 -19.15 -12.29
N ARG A 41 -6.28 -20.00 -11.37
CA ARG A 41 -4.97 -19.84 -10.71
C ARG A 41 -3.77 -19.77 -11.66
N SER A 42 -3.91 -20.25 -12.91
CA SER A 42 -2.85 -20.21 -13.93
C SER A 42 -2.40 -18.80 -14.26
N TYR A 43 -3.27 -17.79 -14.12
CA TYR A 43 -2.93 -16.39 -14.32
C TYR A 43 -3.27 -15.52 -13.12
N ALA A 44 -4.40 -15.75 -12.43
CA ALA A 44 -5.00 -14.75 -11.56
C ALA A 44 -4.08 -14.24 -10.45
N ILE A 45 -3.40 -15.17 -9.76
CA ILE A 45 -2.48 -14.84 -8.67
C ILE A 45 -1.30 -14.00 -9.17
N ASN A 46 -0.73 -14.33 -10.32
CA ASN A 46 0.39 -13.58 -10.87
C ASN A 46 -0.06 -12.24 -11.45
N GLU A 47 -1.22 -12.18 -12.10
CA GLU A 47 -1.79 -10.94 -12.62
C GLU A 47 -2.06 -9.95 -11.49
N LEU A 48 -2.76 -10.37 -10.43
CA LEU A 48 -3.02 -9.52 -9.27
C LEU A 48 -1.73 -9.07 -8.58
N ARG A 49 -0.75 -9.96 -8.40
CA ARG A 49 0.55 -9.59 -7.81
C ARG A 49 1.30 -8.54 -8.65
N ASN A 50 1.15 -8.60 -9.97
CA ASN A 50 1.79 -7.70 -10.93
C ASN A 50 0.92 -6.50 -11.33
N SER A 51 -0.29 -6.36 -10.78
CA SER A 51 -1.29 -5.36 -11.18
C SER A 51 -1.01 -3.95 -10.65
N GLY A 52 -0.33 -3.85 -9.51
CA GLY A 52 -0.13 -2.59 -8.81
C GLY A 52 -1.19 -2.27 -7.77
N TYR A 53 -2.19 -3.15 -7.60
CA TYR A 53 -3.06 -3.09 -6.43
C TYR A 53 -2.25 -3.31 -5.16
N THR A 54 -2.60 -2.56 -4.12
CA THR A 54 -2.00 -2.65 -2.79
C THR A 54 -2.83 -3.51 -1.83
N TYR A 55 -4.09 -3.76 -2.17
CA TYR A 55 -4.91 -4.72 -1.47
C TYR A 55 -5.82 -5.50 -2.39
N VAL A 56 -6.16 -6.71 -1.97
CA VAL A 56 -7.14 -7.57 -2.65
C VAL A 56 -8.18 -7.98 -1.63
N VAL A 57 -9.46 -7.85 -1.99
CA VAL A 57 -10.58 -8.42 -1.25
C VAL A 57 -11.09 -9.62 -2.03
N VAL A 58 -10.87 -10.82 -1.49
CA VAL A 58 -11.38 -12.04 -2.10
C VAL A 58 -12.80 -12.23 -1.57
N TRP A 59 -13.76 -11.92 -2.44
CA TRP A 59 -15.18 -11.88 -2.18
C TRP A 59 -15.79 -13.23 -2.60
N THR A 60 -16.63 -13.91 -1.80
CA THR A 60 -17.09 -13.63 -0.43
C THR A 60 -17.38 -14.93 0.34
N ILE A 61 -17.49 -14.84 1.66
CA ILE A 61 -17.93 -15.91 2.55
C ILE A 61 -19.41 -15.71 2.90
N HIS A 62 -20.21 -16.75 2.71
CA HIS A 62 -21.57 -16.85 3.23
C HIS A 62 -21.61 -17.73 4.48
N ILE A 63 -22.42 -17.33 5.46
CA ILE A 63 -22.62 -18.08 6.70
C ILE A 63 -24.05 -18.59 6.74
N ASP A 64 -24.21 -19.92 6.78
CA ASP A 64 -25.52 -20.55 6.88
C ASP A 64 -26.10 -20.49 8.30
N ALA A 65 -27.36 -20.93 8.47
CA ALA A 65 -28.03 -20.92 9.77
C ALA A 65 -27.38 -21.84 10.83
N SER A 66 -26.56 -22.81 10.41
CA SER A 66 -25.78 -23.67 11.30
C SER A 66 -24.41 -23.07 11.65
N GLY A 67 -24.04 -21.95 11.01
CA GLY A 67 -22.76 -21.27 11.18
C GLY A 67 -21.67 -21.72 10.22
N ASN A 68 -21.94 -22.63 9.28
CA ASN A 68 -20.93 -23.10 8.33
C ASN A 68 -20.59 -22.01 7.31
N PHE A 69 -19.33 -21.97 6.89
CA PHE A 69 -18.85 -21.03 5.91
C PHE A 69 -18.82 -21.69 4.53
N ASN A 70 -19.39 -21.03 3.55
CA ASN A 70 -19.24 -21.36 2.14
C ASN A 70 -18.63 -20.15 1.42
N PHE A 71 -17.71 -20.38 0.48
CA PHE A 71 -17.14 -19.32 -0.34
C PHE A 71 -17.92 -19.17 -1.66
N ASN A 72 -18.46 -17.98 -1.93
CA ASN A 72 -19.29 -17.61 -3.08
C ASN A 72 -20.55 -18.45 -3.33
N ALA A 73 -21.02 -19.19 -2.32
CA ALA A 73 -22.05 -20.22 -2.48
C ALA A 73 -21.60 -21.38 -3.40
N GLU A 74 -20.30 -21.48 -3.68
CA GLU A 74 -19.72 -22.44 -4.62
C GLU A 74 -19.08 -23.64 -3.92
N PHE A 75 -18.45 -23.44 -2.77
CA PHE A 75 -17.79 -24.53 -2.05
C PHE A 75 -17.72 -24.33 -0.53
N PRO A 76 -17.79 -25.42 0.26
CA PRO A 76 -17.67 -25.33 1.71
C PRO A 76 -16.24 -24.93 2.11
N LEU A 77 -16.12 -23.95 3.00
CA LEU A 77 -14.84 -23.40 3.43
C LEU A 77 -14.46 -23.88 4.84
N VAL A 78 -15.35 -23.68 5.81
CA VAL A 78 -15.14 -24.02 7.23
C VAL A 78 -16.43 -24.61 7.80
N GLN A 79 -16.30 -25.71 8.54
CA GLN A 79 -17.40 -26.37 9.22
C GLN A 79 -16.93 -26.87 10.59
N ASN A 80 -17.73 -26.64 11.63
CA ASN A 80 -17.48 -27.15 12.99
C ASN A 80 -16.05 -26.90 13.52
N GLY A 81 -15.49 -25.71 13.27
CA GLY A 81 -14.15 -25.31 13.68
C GLY A 81 -13.02 -25.92 12.86
N THR A 82 -13.31 -26.45 11.68
CA THR A 82 -12.32 -27.09 10.79
C THR A 82 -12.37 -26.49 9.40
N TYR A 83 -11.19 -26.14 8.85
CA TYR A 83 -11.07 -25.77 7.44
C TYR A 83 -11.22 -27.01 6.56
N ILE A 84 -12.14 -26.95 5.60
CA ILE A 84 -12.45 -28.05 4.67
C ILE A 84 -12.39 -27.62 3.19
N GLY A 85 -12.14 -26.33 2.92
CA GLY A 85 -12.08 -25.80 1.55
C GLY A 85 -11.01 -26.44 0.66
N GLY A 86 -9.97 -27.02 1.26
CA GLY A 86 -8.92 -27.75 0.53
C GLY A 86 -9.44 -28.96 -0.24
N ASN A 87 -10.60 -29.52 0.14
CA ASN A 87 -11.24 -30.61 -0.59
C ASN A 87 -11.76 -30.17 -1.97
N SER A 88 -12.13 -28.90 -2.12
CA SER A 88 -12.61 -28.32 -3.38
C SER A 88 -11.49 -27.60 -4.12
N TYR A 89 -10.67 -26.82 -3.40
CA TYR A 89 -9.56 -26.06 -3.97
C TYR A 89 -8.27 -26.32 -3.15
N PRO A 90 -7.50 -27.38 -3.46
CA PRO A 90 -6.35 -27.80 -2.66
C PRO A 90 -5.24 -26.75 -2.51
N ASN A 91 -5.13 -25.83 -3.46
CA ASN A 91 -4.09 -24.79 -3.48
C ASN A 91 -4.57 -23.44 -2.90
N PHE A 92 -5.82 -23.36 -2.42
CA PHE A 92 -6.42 -22.08 -2.07
C PHE A 92 -5.63 -21.33 -0.99
N VAL A 93 -5.17 -22.02 0.06
CA VAL A 93 -4.35 -21.42 1.13
C VAL A 93 -3.04 -20.86 0.58
N ASP A 94 -2.33 -21.64 -0.24
CA ASP A 94 -1.04 -21.24 -0.81
C ASP A 94 -1.19 -20.08 -1.80
N ASP A 95 -2.25 -20.08 -2.61
CA ASP A 95 -2.53 -19.01 -3.55
C ASP A 95 -2.89 -17.69 -2.83
N MET A 96 -3.59 -17.75 -1.69
CA MET A 96 -3.79 -16.59 -0.81
C MET A 96 -2.47 -16.08 -0.22
N ALA A 97 -1.59 -16.97 0.23
CA ALA A 97 -0.26 -16.59 0.73
C ALA A 97 0.57 -15.90 -0.37
N ARG A 98 0.49 -16.42 -1.61
CA ARG A 98 1.23 -15.88 -2.75
C ARG A 98 0.83 -14.46 -3.10
N LEU A 99 -0.44 -14.06 -2.92
CA LEU A 99 -0.88 -12.69 -3.18
C LEU A 99 -0.06 -11.65 -2.40
N LYS A 100 0.38 -11.95 -1.17
CA LYS A 100 1.24 -11.06 -0.35
C LYS A 100 2.73 -11.39 -0.44
N SER A 101 3.11 -12.43 -1.17
CA SER A 101 4.51 -12.82 -1.33
C SER A 101 5.18 -11.94 -2.38
N ALA A 102 6.30 -11.30 -2.03
CA ALA A 102 7.02 -10.46 -2.97
C ALA A 102 7.58 -11.28 -4.16
N PRO A 103 7.73 -10.69 -5.37
CA PRO A 103 7.33 -9.33 -5.74
C PRO A 103 5.81 -9.15 -5.75
N THR A 104 5.34 -8.10 -5.08
CA THR A 104 3.97 -7.60 -5.20
C THR A 104 3.88 -6.26 -4.49
N THR A 105 2.92 -5.43 -4.89
CA THR A 105 2.51 -4.24 -4.13
C THR A 105 1.44 -4.55 -3.09
N ILE A 106 0.84 -5.75 -3.13
CA ILE A 106 -0.23 -6.16 -2.23
C ILE A 106 0.36 -6.35 -0.83
N ASN A 107 -0.03 -5.47 0.09
CA ASN A 107 0.34 -5.53 1.49
C ASN A 107 -0.85 -5.84 2.40
N ARG A 108 -2.06 -5.90 1.84
CA ARG A 108 -3.28 -6.26 2.55
C ARG A 108 -4.15 -7.24 1.77
N LEU A 109 -4.59 -8.30 2.44
CA LEU A 109 -5.52 -9.29 1.91
C LEU A 109 -6.72 -9.41 2.83
N GLU A 110 -7.92 -9.43 2.26
CA GLU A 110 -9.16 -9.58 3.02
C GLU A 110 -10.04 -10.69 2.44
N PHE A 111 -10.83 -11.32 3.30
CA PHE A 111 -12.06 -11.97 2.87
C PHE A 111 -13.25 -11.05 3.17
N CYS A 112 -14.29 -11.09 2.35
CA CYS A 112 -15.54 -10.39 2.65
C CYS A 112 -16.60 -11.37 3.20
N LEU A 113 -17.59 -10.86 3.93
CA LEU A 113 -18.80 -11.59 4.31
C LEU A 113 -19.99 -11.03 3.56
N SER A 114 -20.87 -11.93 3.11
CA SER A 114 -22.15 -11.61 2.51
C SER A 114 -22.04 -10.95 1.12
N ALA A 115 -23.22 -10.66 0.56
CA ALA A 115 -23.49 -10.02 -0.71
C ALA A 115 -24.96 -9.54 -0.71
N TRP A 116 -25.37 -8.80 -1.73
CA TRP A 116 -26.79 -8.53 -1.97
C TRP A 116 -27.65 -9.81 -1.93
N GLY A 117 -28.76 -9.78 -1.20
CA GLY A 117 -29.69 -10.91 -1.07
C GLY A 117 -29.23 -12.06 -0.15
N SER A 118 -28.04 -12.00 0.43
CA SER A 118 -27.54 -13.03 1.35
C SER A 118 -28.19 -12.94 2.74
N SER A 119 -28.45 -14.12 3.34
CA SER A 119 -28.96 -14.26 4.71
C SER A 119 -27.86 -14.27 5.78
N THR A 120 -26.59 -14.08 5.38
CA THR A 120 -25.41 -14.21 6.26
C THR A 120 -25.53 -13.38 7.54
N PHE A 121 -25.83 -12.08 7.45
CA PHE A 121 -25.91 -11.24 8.65
C PHE A 121 -27.15 -11.52 9.50
N THR A 122 -28.25 -12.00 8.90
CA THR A 122 -29.40 -12.53 9.65
C THR A 122 -29.02 -13.79 10.43
N ASN A 123 -28.27 -14.71 9.81
CA ASN A 123 -27.79 -15.93 10.47
C ASN A 123 -26.79 -15.60 11.59
N VAL A 124 -25.85 -14.68 11.33
CA VAL A 124 -24.91 -14.18 12.35
C VAL A 124 -25.67 -13.62 13.55
N LYS A 125 -26.67 -12.76 13.33
CA LYS A 125 -27.50 -12.21 14.40
C LYS A 125 -28.14 -13.32 15.24
N ASN A 126 -28.76 -14.30 14.60
CA ASN A 126 -29.44 -15.41 15.27
C ASN A 126 -28.45 -16.29 16.06
N LEU A 127 -27.28 -16.57 15.48
CA LEU A 127 -26.23 -17.37 16.12
C LEU A 127 -25.62 -16.65 17.33
N ILE A 128 -25.39 -15.33 17.24
CA ILE A 128 -24.92 -14.53 18.38
C ILE A 128 -25.98 -14.49 19.47
N ALA A 129 -27.25 -14.31 19.12
CA ALA A 129 -28.34 -14.34 20.10
C ALA A 129 -28.43 -15.69 20.82
N ALA A 130 -28.20 -16.80 20.11
CA ALA A 130 -28.31 -18.15 20.66
C ALA A 130 -27.07 -18.61 21.44
N GLN A 131 -25.86 -18.21 21.01
CA GLN A 131 -24.61 -18.81 21.48
C GLN A 131 -23.60 -17.79 22.02
N GLY A 132 -23.84 -16.50 21.83
CA GLY A 132 -22.87 -15.44 22.07
C GLY A 132 -21.65 -15.52 21.14
N THR A 133 -20.59 -14.81 21.52
CA THR A 133 -19.33 -14.70 20.77
C THR A 133 -18.13 -15.34 21.48
N GLY A 134 -18.38 -16.07 22.58
CA GLY A 134 -17.35 -16.76 23.35
C GLY A 134 -16.78 -17.97 22.61
N SER A 135 -15.68 -18.55 23.13
CA SER A 135 -14.94 -19.64 22.48
C SER A 135 -15.73 -20.93 22.25
N THR A 136 -16.89 -21.08 22.91
CA THR A 136 -17.78 -22.21 22.72
C THR A 136 -18.73 -22.05 21.53
N SER A 137 -18.96 -20.82 21.04
CA SER A 137 -19.89 -20.55 19.93
C SER A 137 -19.34 -21.02 18.58
N ILE A 138 -20.24 -21.36 17.66
CA ILE A 138 -19.87 -21.86 16.34
C ILE A 138 -19.14 -20.79 15.51
N LEU A 139 -19.57 -19.53 15.62
CA LEU A 139 -18.94 -18.42 14.93
C LEU A 139 -17.49 -18.24 15.40
N TYR A 140 -17.23 -18.27 16.71
CA TYR A 140 -15.87 -18.16 17.22
C TYR A 140 -14.99 -19.31 16.71
N LYS A 141 -15.46 -20.55 16.82
CA LYS A 141 -14.71 -21.74 16.37
C LYS A 141 -14.37 -21.67 14.88
N ASN A 142 -15.34 -21.29 14.05
CA ASN A 142 -15.13 -21.22 12.60
C ASN A 142 -14.18 -20.08 12.21
N PHE A 143 -14.30 -18.89 12.82
CA PHE A 143 -13.35 -17.80 12.56
C PHE A 143 -11.96 -18.06 13.14
N GLN A 144 -11.84 -18.79 14.25
CA GLN A 144 -10.54 -19.23 14.78
C GLN A 144 -9.87 -20.21 13.80
N ALA A 145 -10.62 -21.18 13.27
CA ALA A 145 -10.12 -22.09 12.25
C ALA A 145 -9.66 -21.32 10.99
N LEU A 146 -10.44 -20.34 10.57
CA LEU A 146 -10.08 -19.45 9.45
C LEU A 146 -8.78 -18.69 9.75
N ARG A 147 -8.64 -18.09 10.95
CA ARG A 147 -7.42 -17.36 11.34
C ARG A 147 -6.18 -18.24 11.33
N ASN A 148 -6.30 -19.44 11.89
CA ASN A 148 -5.20 -20.39 11.96
C ASN A 148 -4.78 -20.89 10.57
N THR A 149 -5.74 -21.06 9.67
CA THR A 149 -5.49 -21.54 8.30
C THR A 149 -4.95 -20.43 7.39
N PHE A 150 -5.46 -19.20 7.55
CA PHE A 150 -5.13 -18.06 6.70
C PHE A 150 -4.49 -16.93 7.51
N PRO A 151 -3.28 -17.12 8.09
CA PRO A 151 -2.61 -16.09 8.89
C PRO A 151 -2.24 -14.85 8.08
N MET A 152 -2.17 -14.97 6.74
CA MET A 152 -1.89 -13.87 5.81
C MET A 152 -3.07 -12.92 5.58
N VAL A 153 -4.31 -13.34 5.90
CA VAL A 153 -5.52 -12.53 5.75
C VAL A 153 -5.61 -11.54 6.90
N ASP A 154 -5.62 -10.25 6.58
CA ASP A 154 -5.53 -9.16 7.54
C ASP A 154 -6.90 -8.79 8.10
N ALA A 155 -7.95 -8.83 7.28
CA ALA A 155 -9.26 -8.35 7.66
C ALA A 155 -10.41 -9.18 7.10
N ILE A 156 -11.57 -8.99 7.72
CA ILE A 156 -12.85 -9.50 7.26
C ILE A 156 -13.78 -8.32 6.94
N GLY A 157 -14.18 -8.20 5.69
CA GLY A 157 -15.09 -7.16 5.21
C GLY A 157 -16.55 -7.47 5.50
N PHE A 158 -17.32 -6.47 5.91
CA PHE A 158 -18.74 -6.60 6.19
C PHE A 158 -19.55 -5.96 5.07
N ASP A 159 -20.20 -6.79 4.25
CA ASP A 159 -21.13 -6.39 3.19
C ASP A 159 -22.58 -6.70 3.60
N ASP A 160 -22.99 -6.17 4.75
CA ASP A 160 -24.35 -6.29 5.28
C ASP A 160 -25.31 -5.37 4.53
N GLU A 161 -25.95 -5.93 3.51
CA GLU A 161 -26.94 -5.25 2.70
C GLU A 161 -28.39 -5.59 3.06
N SER A 162 -28.61 -6.39 4.12
CA SER A 162 -29.93 -6.95 4.41
C SER A 162 -30.36 -6.81 5.88
N ALA A 163 -29.51 -7.17 6.85
CA ALA A 163 -29.93 -7.30 8.24
C ALA A 163 -29.87 -5.97 9.02
N TYR A 164 -28.83 -5.18 8.79
CA TYR A 164 -28.60 -3.87 9.40
C TYR A 164 -28.77 -3.83 10.94
N ASP A 165 -28.37 -4.90 11.63
CA ASP A 165 -28.48 -5.02 13.09
C ASP A 165 -27.17 -4.60 13.78
N VAL A 166 -27.15 -3.37 14.32
CA VAL A 166 -25.93 -2.76 14.89
C VAL A 166 -25.32 -3.61 15.99
N SER A 167 -26.15 -4.21 16.85
CA SER A 167 -25.70 -4.96 18.03
C SER A 167 -24.91 -6.21 17.63
N SER A 168 -25.49 -7.04 16.75
CA SER A 168 -24.85 -8.27 16.29
C SER A 168 -23.62 -8.01 15.41
N ALA A 169 -23.67 -7.01 14.52
CA ALA A 169 -22.51 -6.63 13.72
C ALA A 169 -21.35 -6.11 14.59
N THR A 170 -21.65 -5.29 15.60
CA THR A 170 -20.63 -4.84 16.58
C THR A 170 -20.03 -6.01 17.34
N ALA A 171 -20.87 -6.92 17.85
CA ALA A 171 -20.41 -8.09 18.60
C ALA A 171 -19.52 -9.01 17.74
N LEU A 172 -19.89 -9.23 16.47
CA LEU A 172 -19.08 -9.97 15.52
C LEU A 172 -17.73 -9.28 15.29
N ALA A 173 -17.72 -7.97 15.02
CA ALA A 173 -16.50 -7.22 14.76
C ALA A 173 -15.53 -7.27 15.96
N VAL A 174 -16.03 -7.07 17.19
CA VAL A 174 -15.22 -7.19 18.42
C VAL A 174 -14.63 -8.61 18.56
N MET A 175 -15.42 -9.65 18.27
CA MET A 175 -14.95 -11.04 18.29
C MET A 175 -13.81 -11.27 17.28
N LEU A 176 -13.96 -10.78 16.04
CA LEU A 176 -12.94 -10.86 15.00
C LEU A 176 -11.66 -10.10 15.40
N GLY A 177 -11.81 -8.91 15.98
CA GLY A 177 -10.71 -8.14 16.55
C GLY A 177 -9.94 -8.90 17.62
N ASN A 178 -10.64 -9.66 18.47
CA ASN A 178 -10.02 -10.49 19.51
C ASN A 178 -9.27 -11.70 18.92
N LEU A 179 -9.70 -12.21 17.76
CA LEU A 179 -9.01 -13.25 16.99
C LEU A 179 -7.85 -12.71 16.14
N GLY A 180 -7.63 -11.39 16.14
CA GLY A 180 -6.50 -10.75 15.45
C GLY A 180 -6.79 -10.35 14.00
N PHE A 181 -8.05 -10.37 13.56
CA PHE A 181 -8.46 -9.75 12.31
C PHE A 181 -8.72 -8.26 12.51
N LYS A 182 -8.53 -7.49 11.45
CA LYS A 182 -9.17 -6.19 11.26
C LYS A 182 -10.56 -6.38 10.64
N VAL A 183 -11.34 -5.30 10.58
CA VAL A 183 -12.65 -5.27 9.93
C VAL A 183 -12.73 -4.08 8.99
N SER A 184 -13.13 -4.34 7.75
CA SER A 184 -13.54 -3.33 6.79
C SER A 184 -15.08 -3.30 6.72
N LEU A 185 -15.68 -2.12 6.54
CA LEU A 185 -17.13 -1.97 6.35
C LEU A 185 -17.40 -1.56 4.91
N VAL A 186 -18.43 -2.14 4.27
CA VAL A 186 -18.67 -2.00 2.81
C VAL A 186 -20.02 -1.32 2.52
N PRO A 187 -20.23 -0.05 2.95
CA PRO A 187 -21.53 0.58 2.80
C PRO A 187 -21.87 0.93 1.36
N TYR A 188 -23.10 0.66 0.92
CA TYR A 188 -23.73 1.36 -0.21
C TYR A 188 -24.87 2.29 0.24
N THR A 189 -25.41 2.10 1.44
CA THR A 189 -26.51 2.89 2.02
C THR A 189 -26.48 2.84 3.56
N ASN A 190 -27.45 3.47 4.23
CA ASN A 190 -27.68 3.39 5.68
C ASN A 190 -26.48 3.87 6.52
N SER A 191 -26.06 5.12 6.30
CA SER A 191 -24.90 5.70 7.00
C SER A 191 -25.00 5.67 8.53
N GLY A 192 -26.21 5.77 9.09
CA GLY A 192 -26.42 5.66 10.54
C GLY A 192 -26.06 4.29 11.11
N TYR A 193 -26.40 3.21 10.40
CA TYR A 193 -26.01 1.85 10.78
C TYR A 193 -24.48 1.69 10.79
N TRP A 194 -23.82 2.02 9.67
CA TRP A 194 -22.39 1.78 9.53
C TRP A 194 -21.54 2.62 10.49
N THR A 195 -21.90 3.88 10.67
CA THR A 195 -21.20 4.76 11.63
C THR A 195 -21.37 4.28 13.07
N SER A 196 -22.54 3.73 13.41
CA SER A 196 -22.78 3.11 14.72
C SER A 196 -21.94 1.85 14.91
N VAL A 197 -21.89 0.94 13.92
CA VAL A 197 -21.05 -0.27 13.99
C VAL A 197 -19.57 0.09 14.16
N ALA A 198 -19.06 1.02 13.35
CA ALA A 198 -17.68 1.49 13.43
C ALA A 198 -17.34 2.07 14.81
N THR A 199 -18.18 2.99 15.29
CA THR A 199 -17.99 3.69 16.58
C THR A 199 -18.07 2.71 17.74
N ASN A 200 -19.13 1.90 17.79
CA ASN A 200 -19.35 0.96 18.89
C ASN A 200 -18.24 -0.09 18.96
N THR A 201 -17.80 -0.59 17.81
CA THR A 201 -16.71 -1.58 17.75
C THR A 201 -15.41 -0.96 18.25
N ASN A 202 -15.01 0.20 17.74
CA ASN A 202 -13.74 0.80 18.13
C ASN A 202 -13.76 1.38 19.56
N ASN A 203 -14.92 1.71 20.12
CA ASN A 203 -15.04 2.03 21.55
C ASN A 203 -14.80 0.80 22.44
N GLN A 204 -15.27 -0.38 22.01
CA GLN A 204 -15.09 -1.62 22.78
C GLN A 204 -13.72 -2.28 22.54
N ARG A 205 -13.22 -2.22 21.31
CA ARG A 205 -11.91 -2.73 20.91
C ARG A 205 -11.26 -1.81 19.87
N PRO A 206 -10.47 -0.81 20.32
CA PRO A 206 -9.86 0.19 19.45
C PRO A 206 -9.05 -0.39 18.29
N GLY A 207 -9.23 0.20 17.11
CA GLY A 207 -8.49 -0.15 15.89
C GLY A 207 -8.93 -1.46 15.24
N THR A 208 -10.09 -2.01 15.62
CA THR A 208 -10.66 -3.21 14.98
C THR A 208 -11.24 -2.86 13.62
N VAL A 209 -12.13 -1.85 13.56
CA VAL A 209 -12.60 -1.31 12.29
C VAL A 209 -11.59 -0.28 11.81
N ASP A 210 -10.89 -0.57 10.73
CA ASP A 210 -9.79 0.25 10.24
C ASP A 210 -9.98 0.76 8.80
N ARG A 211 -11.03 0.32 8.11
CA ARG A 211 -11.29 0.70 6.72
C ARG A 211 -12.78 0.77 6.40
N ILE A 212 -13.15 1.75 5.57
CA ILE A 212 -14.47 1.83 4.94
C ILE A 212 -14.30 1.73 3.41
N ASP A 213 -14.87 0.69 2.82
CA ASP A 213 -14.95 0.50 1.38
C ASP A 213 -16.32 0.98 0.88
N LEU A 214 -16.45 2.28 0.65
CA LEU A 214 -17.71 2.89 0.23
C LEU A 214 -18.03 2.52 -1.22
N GLN A 215 -19.16 1.85 -1.44
CA GLN A 215 -19.63 1.52 -2.78
C GLN A 215 -20.17 2.78 -3.47
N CYS A 216 -19.50 3.23 -4.53
CA CYS A 216 -19.93 4.34 -5.40
C CYS A 216 -20.29 3.84 -6.81
N TYR A 217 -20.85 2.63 -6.89
CA TYR A 217 -21.32 1.94 -8.10
C TYR A 217 -22.65 1.25 -7.84
N ALA A 218 -23.34 0.78 -8.88
CA ALA A 218 -24.61 0.07 -8.83
C ALA A 218 -25.63 0.77 -7.92
N GLY A 219 -26.19 0.08 -6.92
CA GLY A 219 -27.13 0.66 -5.95
C GLY A 219 -26.55 1.83 -5.14
N GLY A 220 -25.22 1.92 -5.04
CA GLY A 220 -24.48 3.00 -4.41
C GLY A 220 -23.95 4.07 -5.37
N ALA A 221 -24.29 4.06 -6.67
CA ALA A 221 -23.71 4.98 -7.67
C ALA A 221 -23.88 6.48 -7.34
N GLY A 222 -24.89 6.84 -6.53
CA GLY A 222 -25.11 8.20 -6.04
C GLY A 222 -24.23 8.62 -4.85
N ASN A 223 -23.45 7.71 -4.27
CA ASN A 223 -22.61 8.00 -3.11
C ASN A 223 -21.44 8.93 -3.47
N SER A 224 -21.13 9.82 -2.53
CA SER A 224 -19.90 10.59 -2.52
C SER A 224 -19.22 10.38 -1.17
N PRO A 225 -17.93 10.02 -1.12
CA PRO A 225 -17.18 9.88 0.14
C PRO A 225 -17.15 11.17 0.96
N CYS A 226 -17.45 12.32 0.35
CA CYS A 226 -17.56 13.58 1.06
C CYS A 226 -18.82 13.67 1.97
N ASN A 227 -19.77 12.74 1.85
CA ASN A 227 -20.99 12.72 2.66
C ASN A 227 -20.96 11.66 3.77
N TRP A 228 -19.86 10.89 3.86
CA TRP A 228 -19.69 9.82 4.83
C TRP A 228 -18.63 10.19 5.85
N ASN A 229 -18.98 10.13 7.14
CA ASN A 229 -18.08 10.53 8.22
C ASN A 229 -17.94 9.40 9.25
N PHE A 230 -16.75 8.80 9.28
CA PHE A 230 -16.37 7.73 10.22
C PHE A 230 -15.27 8.20 11.18
N GLY A 231 -15.16 9.51 11.42
CA GLY A 231 -14.11 10.10 12.26
C GLY A 231 -12.74 9.94 11.61
N THR A 232 -11.85 9.20 12.26
CA THR A 232 -10.47 8.97 11.79
C THR A 232 -10.33 7.75 10.88
N ILE A 233 -11.38 6.94 10.73
CA ILE A 233 -11.33 5.73 9.90
C ILE A 233 -11.30 6.16 8.42
N PRO A 234 -10.29 5.74 7.64
CA PRO A 234 -10.14 6.14 6.25
C PRO A 234 -11.24 5.55 5.36
N VAL A 235 -11.70 6.35 4.39
CA VAL A 235 -12.67 5.93 3.37
C VAL A 235 -11.96 5.68 2.04
N TYR A 236 -12.32 4.57 1.40
CA TYR A 236 -11.87 4.15 0.07
C TYR A 236 -13.10 4.08 -0.82
N ALA A 237 -13.10 4.83 -1.91
CA ALA A 237 -14.25 4.88 -2.81
C ALA A 237 -14.15 3.80 -3.88
N GLY A 238 -15.15 2.94 -3.93
CA GLY A 238 -15.29 1.87 -4.92
C GLY A 238 -15.94 2.37 -6.19
N LEU A 239 -15.44 1.96 -7.34
CA LEU A 239 -16.02 2.23 -8.65
C LEU A 239 -16.11 0.94 -9.46
N TRP A 240 -17.01 0.90 -10.46
CA TRP A 240 -17.20 -0.28 -11.31
C TRP A 240 -16.70 -0.06 -12.74
N ASP A 241 -15.92 -1.00 -13.27
CA ASP A 241 -15.44 -0.97 -14.65
C ASP A 241 -16.58 -0.97 -15.68
N ALA A 242 -17.69 -1.68 -15.41
CA ALA A 242 -18.88 -1.66 -16.24
C ALA A 242 -19.53 -0.27 -16.35
N GLU A 243 -19.26 0.62 -15.40
CA GLU A 243 -19.81 1.99 -15.37
C GLU A 243 -18.79 3.06 -15.77
N LYS A 244 -17.49 2.79 -15.62
CA LYS A 244 -16.43 3.79 -15.78
C LYS A 244 -15.16 3.19 -16.38
N SER A 245 -14.69 3.82 -17.45
CA SER A 245 -13.32 3.64 -17.96
C SER A 245 -12.27 4.07 -16.94
N THR A 246 -11.02 3.65 -17.14
CA THR A 246 -9.86 4.04 -16.33
C THR A 246 -9.70 5.57 -16.19
N THR A 247 -9.90 6.32 -17.29
CA THR A 247 -9.87 7.79 -17.27
C THR A 247 -10.98 8.39 -16.40
N GLN A 248 -12.21 7.84 -16.50
CA GLN A 248 -13.33 8.29 -15.69
C GLN A 248 -13.12 7.96 -14.20
N VAL A 249 -12.55 6.80 -13.89
CA VAL A 249 -12.15 6.42 -12.52
C VAL A 249 -11.15 7.44 -11.96
N GLN A 250 -10.06 7.71 -12.67
CA GLN A 250 -9.04 8.66 -12.23
C GLN A 250 -9.62 10.07 -12.02
N ASN A 251 -10.45 10.55 -12.95
CA ASN A 251 -11.07 11.88 -12.85
C ASN A 251 -12.04 11.99 -11.66
N GLN A 252 -12.89 10.98 -11.46
CA GLN A 252 -13.84 10.95 -10.35
C GLN A 252 -13.13 10.95 -9.00
N LEU A 253 -12.10 10.12 -8.85
CA LEU A 253 -11.30 10.04 -7.64
C LEU A 253 -10.52 11.34 -7.38
N ASN A 254 -9.99 11.99 -8.42
CA ASN A 254 -9.36 13.32 -8.29
C ASN A 254 -10.34 14.37 -7.79
N THR A 255 -11.57 14.40 -8.31
CA THR A 255 -12.63 15.30 -7.82
C THR A 255 -12.85 15.09 -6.32
N TRP A 256 -13.05 13.85 -5.87
CA TRP A 256 -13.25 13.59 -4.44
C TRP A 256 -12.02 13.86 -3.59
N LYS A 257 -10.81 13.55 -4.06
CA LYS A 257 -9.57 13.88 -3.36
C LYS A 257 -9.44 15.40 -3.14
N ASN A 258 -9.77 16.20 -4.16
CA ASN A 258 -9.73 17.66 -4.07
C ASN A 258 -10.84 18.23 -3.18
N SER A 259 -12.03 17.62 -3.18
CA SER A 259 -13.16 18.09 -2.38
C SER A 259 -13.11 17.64 -0.91
N CYS A 260 -12.59 16.45 -0.62
CA CYS A 260 -12.61 15.87 0.72
C CYS A 260 -11.43 14.92 1.03
N GLY A 261 -10.21 15.24 0.56
CA GLY A 261 -8.99 14.45 0.76
C GLY A 261 -8.57 14.21 2.22
N ALA A 262 -9.16 14.93 3.18
CA ALA A 262 -9.03 14.59 4.60
C ALA A 262 -9.67 13.23 4.93
N ARG A 263 -10.74 12.84 4.22
CA ARG A 263 -11.53 11.62 4.45
C ARG A 263 -11.16 10.48 3.50
N ILE A 264 -11.10 10.77 2.20
CA ILE A 264 -10.77 9.75 1.20
C ILE A 264 -9.26 9.50 1.17
N LYS A 265 -8.85 8.23 1.34
CA LYS A 265 -7.44 7.81 1.36
C LYS A 265 -7.05 6.82 0.28
N GLY A 266 -8.02 6.41 -0.55
CA GLY A 266 -7.77 5.56 -1.70
C GLY A 266 -9.06 5.22 -2.44
N GLY A 267 -8.99 4.17 -3.25
CA GLY A 267 -10.15 3.63 -3.95
C GLY A 267 -9.95 2.18 -4.36
N PHE A 268 -11.02 1.55 -4.82
CA PHE A 268 -10.98 0.19 -5.31
C PHE A 268 -11.84 0.00 -6.56
N MET A 269 -11.56 -1.08 -7.28
CA MET A 269 -12.42 -1.57 -8.34
C MET A 269 -13.30 -2.72 -7.85
N TRP A 270 -14.58 -2.59 -8.12
CA TRP A 270 -15.48 -3.69 -8.44
C TRP A 270 -15.40 -3.85 -9.98
N LEU A 271 -15.19 -5.00 -10.60
CA LEU A 271 -14.81 -6.29 -10.03
C LEU A 271 -13.71 -6.95 -10.89
N TYR A 272 -12.76 -7.63 -10.27
CA TYR A 272 -11.71 -8.38 -10.97
C TYR A 272 -12.29 -9.33 -12.01
N ASP A 273 -13.41 -9.95 -11.71
CA ASP A 273 -14.08 -10.94 -12.55
C ASP A 273 -14.45 -10.41 -13.94
N ASP A 274 -14.62 -9.10 -14.09
CA ASP A 274 -14.96 -8.45 -15.37
C ASP A 274 -13.70 -8.11 -16.20
N ILE A 275 -12.52 -8.05 -15.56
CA ILE A 275 -11.28 -7.52 -16.14
C ILE A 275 -10.09 -8.48 -16.04
N ASP A 276 -10.30 -9.71 -15.57
CA ASP A 276 -9.27 -10.72 -15.39
C ASP A 276 -8.63 -11.16 -16.72
N ASN A 277 -7.40 -11.69 -16.63
CA ASN A 277 -6.60 -12.09 -17.79
C ASN A 277 -6.48 -10.98 -18.85
N SER A 278 -6.36 -9.73 -18.41
CA SER A 278 -6.33 -8.57 -19.28
C SER A 278 -5.47 -7.45 -18.71
N SER A 279 -4.96 -6.60 -19.62
CA SER A 279 -4.21 -5.40 -19.24
C SER A 279 -5.03 -4.39 -18.42
N GLN A 280 -6.37 -4.52 -18.42
CA GLN A 280 -7.25 -3.64 -17.66
C GLN A 280 -7.03 -3.75 -16.15
N THR A 281 -6.70 -4.94 -15.64
CA THR A 281 -6.40 -5.14 -14.20
C THR A 281 -5.30 -4.18 -13.73
N ALA A 282 -4.19 -4.09 -14.46
CA ALA A 282 -3.11 -3.16 -14.13
C ALA A 282 -3.45 -1.69 -14.47
N ALA A 283 -4.26 -1.46 -15.50
CA ALA A 283 -4.65 -0.11 -15.93
C ALA A 283 -5.54 0.58 -14.88
N TYR A 284 -6.51 -0.12 -14.31
CA TYR A 284 -7.36 0.43 -13.25
C TYR A 284 -6.61 0.65 -11.94
N ALA A 285 -5.72 -0.26 -11.54
CA ALA A 285 -4.82 -0.02 -10.41
C ALA A 285 -3.99 1.26 -10.60
N THR A 286 -3.48 1.46 -11.82
CA THR A 286 -2.71 2.66 -12.19
C THR A 286 -3.57 3.93 -12.14
N ALA A 287 -4.80 3.89 -12.63
CA ALA A 287 -5.74 5.02 -12.55
C ALA A 287 -5.98 5.49 -11.10
N ILE A 288 -6.14 4.55 -10.16
CA ILE A 288 -6.32 4.87 -8.74
C ILE A 288 -5.01 5.43 -8.13
N ARG A 289 -3.87 4.81 -8.42
CA ARG A 289 -2.56 5.25 -7.90
C ARG A 289 -2.13 6.61 -8.41
N ASN A 290 -2.48 6.98 -9.64
CA ASN A 290 -2.24 8.33 -10.17
C ASN A 290 -2.92 9.41 -9.32
N VAL A 291 -4.02 9.06 -8.64
CA VAL A 291 -4.72 9.99 -7.74
C VAL A 291 -4.10 9.98 -6.36
N PHE A 292 -3.97 8.83 -5.72
CA PHE A 292 -3.63 8.79 -4.29
C PHE A 292 -2.14 8.60 -4.02
N GLY A 293 -1.38 8.05 -4.96
CA GLY A 293 -0.08 7.44 -4.72
C GLY A 293 -0.22 5.94 -4.44
N GLY A 294 0.80 5.36 -3.83
CA GLY A 294 0.95 3.89 -3.76
C GLY A 294 2.04 3.49 -4.74
N GLY A 295 3.06 2.79 -4.24
CA GLY A 295 4.33 2.59 -4.95
C GLY A 295 4.19 2.29 -6.44
N THR A 296 5.10 2.84 -7.24
CA THR A 296 5.19 2.52 -8.67
C THR A 296 5.30 1.00 -8.82
N LEU A 297 4.40 0.40 -9.60
CA LEU A 297 4.71 -0.88 -10.24
C LEU A 297 5.94 -0.58 -11.06
N SER A 298 7.06 -1.02 -10.56
CA SER A 298 8.28 -0.93 -11.32
C SER A 298 8.52 -2.36 -11.76
N THR A 299 8.70 -2.49 -13.07
CA THR A 299 9.02 -3.76 -13.72
C THR A 299 10.07 -4.47 -12.88
N ALA A 300 9.83 -5.73 -12.53
CA ALA A 300 10.81 -6.53 -11.81
C ALA A 300 12.15 -6.39 -12.55
N ALA A 301 13.14 -5.81 -11.89
CA ALA A 301 14.42 -5.46 -12.51
C ALA A 301 15.45 -6.53 -12.19
N VAL A 302 15.47 -6.99 -10.93
CA VAL A 302 16.35 -8.06 -10.47
C VAL A 302 15.59 -8.94 -9.47
N THR A 303 15.73 -10.26 -9.60
CA THR A 303 15.24 -11.24 -8.62
C THR A 303 16.39 -11.74 -7.77
N PHE A 304 16.24 -11.69 -6.45
CA PHE A 304 17.21 -12.19 -5.47
C PHE A 304 16.69 -13.48 -4.83
N TYR A 305 17.59 -14.43 -4.62
CA TYR A 305 17.27 -15.77 -4.13
C TYR A 305 18.08 -16.07 -2.89
N ARG A 306 17.42 -16.71 -1.92
CA ARG A 306 18.05 -17.16 -0.68
C ARG A 306 19.15 -18.19 -0.93
N ASP A 307 18.93 -19.12 -1.85
CA ASP A 307 19.86 -20.22 -2.09
C ASP A 307 20.57 -20.06 -3.45
N CYS A 308 21.70 -20.74 -3.62
CA CYS A 308 22.34 -20.86 -4.94
C CYS A 308 21.45 -21.61 -5.95
N ASN A 309 21.78 -21.47 -7.22
CA ASN A 309 21.06 -22.01 -8.38
C ASN A 309 19.61 -21.52 -8.48
N TYR A 310 19.35 -20.28 -8.04
CA TYR A 310 18.03 -19.65 -8.06
C TYR A 310 16.99 -20.42 -7.21
N GLY A 311 17.45 -21.09 -6.15
CA GLY A 311 16.61 -21.84 -5.22
C GLY A 311 16.09 -21.01 -4.04
N GLY A 312 15.20 -21.60 -3.24
CA GLY A 312 14.71 -21.00 -2.01
C GLY A 312 13.73 -19.84 -2.22
N LEU A 313 13.65 -18.95 -1.21
CA LEU A 313 12.79 -17.76 -1.26
C LEU A 313 13.31 -16.81 -2.36
N ALA A 314 12.44 -16.48 -3.32
CA ALA A 314 12.75 -15.59 -4.43
C ALA A 314 11.98 -14.27 -4.29
N ILE A 315 12.71 -13.16 -4.19
CA ILE A 315 12.15 -11.82 -4.08
C ILE A 315 12.59 -10.98 -5.28
N SER A 316 11.64 -10.53 -6.10
CA SER A 316 11.97 -9.61 -7.19
C SER A 316 11.81 -8.17 -6.76
N LEU A 317 12.84 -7.38 -7.04
CA LEU A 317 12.88 -5.97 -6.72
C LEU A 317 12.92 -5.15 -8.00
N PRO A 318 12.14 -4.08 -8.07
CA PRO A 318 12.29 -3.09 -9.13
C PRO A 318 13.53 -2.22 -9.00
N THR A 319 13.74 -1.30 -9.95
CA THR A 319 14.70 -0.19 -9.78
C THR A 319 14.40 0.60 -8.52
N GLY A 320 15.41 0.82 -7.67
CA GLY A 320 15.25 1.52 -6.41
C GLY A 320 16.46 1.37 -5.51
N ASP A 321 16.36 2.00 -4.34
CA ASP A 321 17.37 1.98 -3.27
C ASP A 321 16.81 1.25 -2.06
N TYR A 322 17.51 0.21 -1.62
CA TYR A 322 17.04 -0.72 -0.61
C TYR A 322 18.02 -0.79 0.55
N THR A 323 17.71 -0.09 1.63
CA THR A 323 18.32 -0.30 2.96
C THR A 323 17.90 -1.65 3.53
N LEU A 324 18.56 -2.12 4.58
CA LEU A 324 18.23 -3.37 5.27
C LEU A 324 16.77 -3.43 5.70
N ALA A 325 16.28 -2.36 6.34
CA ALA A 325 14.88 -2.26 6.76
C ALA A 325 13.91 -2.41 5.58
N ARG A 326 14.27 -1.87 4.41
CA ARG A 326 13.47 -2.00 3.18
C ARG A 326 13.61 -3.41 2.58
N LEU A 327 14.76 -4.07 2.64
CA LEU A 327 14.89 -5.45 2.21
C LEU A 327 14.04 -6.40 3.07
N GLN A 328 14.08 -6.21 4.38
CA GLN A 328 13.30 -6.98 5.35
C GLN A 328 11.79 -6.81 5.15
N SER A 329 11.31 -5.61 4.78
CA SER A 329 9.89 -5.41 4.47
C SER A 329 9.43 -6.16 3.21
N PHE A 330 10.36 -6.55 2.33
CA PHE A 330 10.10 -7.41 1.17
C PHE A 330 10.40 -8.90 1.45
N GLY A 331 10.81 -9.24 2.68
CA GLY A 331 11.10 -10.62 3.10
C GLY A 331 12.54 -11.09 2.90
N ILE A 332 13.45 -10.22 2.44
CA ILE A 332 14.89 -10.52 2.35
C ILE A 332 15.54 -10.22 3.71
N ARG A 333 16.14 -11.23 4.35
CA ARG A 333 16.83 -11.05 5.64
C ARG A 333 18.22 -10.46 5.44
N ASN A 334 18.84 -9.98 6.54
CA ASN A 334 20.25 -9.58 6.49
C ASN A 334 21.09 -10.79 6.08
N ASP A 335 22.06 -10.59 5.19
CA ASP A 335 23.02 -11.64 4.86
C ASP A 335 22.34 -12.93 4.35
N ASP A 336 21.31 -12.81 3.51
CA ASP A 336 20.43 -13.93 3.09
C ASP A 336 20.30 -14.03 1.56
N ILE A 337 21.23 -13.44 0.79
CA ILE A 337 21.23 -13.46 -0.69
C ILE A 337 22.39 -14.33 -1.18
N SER A 338 22.06 -15.43 -1.86
CA SER A 338 23.05 -16.37 -2.42
C SER A 338 23.07 -16.41 -3.95
N SER A 339 21.99 -16.02 -4.63
CA SER A 339 21.96 -15.89 -6.10
C SER A 339 20.99 -14.81 -6.59
N LEU A 340 21.12 -14.39 -7.86
CA LEU A 340 20.24 -13.37 -8.44
C LEU A 340 20.07 -13.51 -9.95
N ASN A 341 18.90 -13.13 -10.46
CA ASN A 341 18.57 -13.08 -11.88
C ASN A 341 18.35 -11.62 -12.28
N VAL A 342 19.16 -11.09 -13.20
CA VAL A 342 19.05 -9.69 -13.68
C VAL A 342 18.26 -9.68 -14.98
N ASN A 343 17.11 -9.01 -15.00
CA ASN A 343 16.35 -8.86 -16.23
C ASN A 343 17.11 -7.97 -17.22
N SER A 344 16.94 -8.24 -18.52
CA SER A 344 17.62 -7.49 -19.58
C SER A 344 17.37 -5.99 -19.41
N GLY A 345 18.44 -5.20 -19.56
CA GLY A 345 18.37 -3.75 -19.40
C GLY A 345 18.37 -3.27 -17.95
N TYR A 346 18.74 -4.10 -16.97
CA TYR A 346 18.88 -3.68 -15.56
C TYR A 346 20.25 -4.02 -14.98
N SER A 347 20.54 -3.47 -13.81
CA SER A 347 21.71 -3.80 -13.01
C SER A 347 21.41 -3.66 -11.52
N THR A 348 22.19 -4.34 -10.70
CA THR A 348 22.18 -4.15 -9.25
C THR A 348 23.58 -3.94 -8.70
N ARG A 349 23.68 -3.23 -7.59
CA ARG A 349 24.87 -3.14 -6.77
C ARG A 349 24.53 -3.55 -5.35
N LEU A 350 25.18 -4.60 -4.87
CA LEU A 350 25.10 -5.08 -3.49
C LEU A 350 26.11 -4.34 -2.63
N TYR A 351 25.78 -4.12 -1.36
CA TYR A 351 26.62 -3.47 -0.36
C TYR A 351 26.70 -4.31 0.90
N GLN A 352 27.90 -4.43 1.46
CA GLN A 352 28.17 -5.26 2.63
C GLN A 352 27.47 -4.72 3.88
N ASN A 353 27.34 -3.40 4.02
CA ASN A 353 26.70 -2.78 5.17
C ASN A 353 25.37 -2.10 4.77
N ASP A 354 24.53 -1.82 5.76
CA ASP A 354 23.31 -1.04 5.55
C ASP A 354 23.63 0.40 5.07
N ASN A 355 22.63 1.09 4.53
CA ASN A 355 22.72 2.46 4.01
C ASN A 355 23.80 2.63 2.95
N PHE A 356 24.02 1.60 2.12
CA PHE A 356 24.95 1.58 1.00
C PHE A 356 26.42 1.77 1.39
N GLY A 357 26.77 1.34 2.61
CA GLY A 357 28.14 1.40 3.15
C GLY A 357 28.96 0.13 2.90
N GLY A 358 30.26 0.21 3.21
CA GLY A 358 31.18 -0.91 3.09
C GLY A 358 31.61 -1.23 1.64
N THR A 359 32.17 -2.41 1.43
CA THR A 359 32.53 -2.89 0.09
C THR A 359 31.27 -3.13 -0.73
N SER A 360 31.35 -3.02 -2.06
CA SER A 360 30.21 -3.23 -2.97
C SER A 360 30.54 -4.15 -4.15
N LEU A 361 29.52 -4.87 -4.65
CA LEU A 361 29.58 -5.70 -5.86
C LEU A 361 28.52 -5.25 -6.85
N ALA A 362 28.93 -4.89 -8.06
CA ALA A 362 28.01 -4.55 -9.15
C ALA A 362 27.79 -5.76 -10.06
N LEU A 363 26.53 -6.05 -10.37
CA LEU A 363 26.12 -7.11 -11.29
C LEU A 363 25.19 -6.55 -12.37
N THR A 364 25.54 -6.80 -13.63
CA THR A 364 24.72 -6.46 -14.81
C THR A 364 24.14 -7.70 -15.48
N ALA A 365 24.41 -8.89 -14.93
CA ALA A 365 23.94 -10.17 -15.43
C ALA A 365 23.60 -11.08 -14.24
N SER A 366 22.77 -12.08 -14.51
CA SER A 366 22.40 -13.11 -13.55
C SER A 366 23.62 -13.87 -13.05
N ASN A 367 23.61 -14.22 -11.77
CA ASN A 367 24.63 -15.02 -11.13
C ASN A 367 23.96 -16.14 -10.35
N SER A 368 24.22 -17.38 -10.74
CA SER A 368 23.64 -18.56 -10.13
C SER A 368 24.20 -18.86 -8.74
N CYS A 369 25.37 -18.34 -8.35
CA CYS A 369 25.89 -18.53 -7.00
C CYS A 369 26.98 -17.49 -6.66
N LEU A 370 26.70 -16.63 -5.68
CA LEU A 370 27.59 -15.53 -5.28
C LEU A 370 28.85 -15.99 -4.52
N VAL A 371 28.98 -17.28 -4.20
CA VAL A 371 30.15 -17.87 -3.54
C VAL A 371 31.45 -17.56 -4.28
N ALA A 372 31.48 -17.76 -5.59
CA ALA A 372 32.68 -17.50 -6.40
C ALA A 372 33.04 -16.00 -6.45
N ALA A 373 32.06 -15.12 -6.22
CA ALA A 373 32.27 -13.68 -6.10
C ALA A 373 32.67 -13.27 -4.67
N GLY A 374 32.62 -14.17 -3.67
CA GLY A 374 32.84 -13.85 -2.26
C GLY A 374 31.69 -13.05 -1.62
N TRP A 375 30.48 -13.14 -2.16
CA TRP A 375 29.31 -12.32 -1.80
C TRP A 375 28.09 -13.13 -1.35
N ASN A 376 28.26 -14.43 -1.12
CA ASN A 376 27.20 -15.29 -0.58
C ASN A 376 26.85 -14.85 0.84
N ASP A 377 25.61 -14.47 1.09
CA ASP A 377 25.15 -14.09 2.43
C ASP A 377 25.94 -12.90 3.01
N VAL A 378 26.24 -11.90 2.18
CA VAL A 378 27.03 -10.70 2.57
C VAL A 378 26.23 -9.40 2.46
N ALA A 379 25.18 -9.37 1.63
CA ALA A 379 24.51 -8.11 1.30
C ALA A 379 23.56 -7.65 2.43
N SER A 380 23.80 -6.46 2.95
CA SER A 380 22.94 -5.78 3.93
C SER A 380 22.13 -4.62 3.30
N SER A 381 22.56 -4.09 2.15
CA SER A 381 21.77 -3.14 1.35
C SER A 381 22.07 -3.28 -0.14
N LEU A 382 21.17 -2.80 -1.01
CA LEU A 382 21.38 -2.87 -2.46
C LEU A 382 20.71 -1.74 -3.22
N ILE A 383 21.25 -1.48 -4.41
CA ILE A 383 20.73 -0.52 -5.38
C ILE A 383 20.37 -1.28 -6.65
N VAL A 384 19.20 -1.00 -7.23
CA VAL A 384 18.77 -1.53 -8.53
C VAL A 384 18.51 -0.37 -9.49
N ARG A 385 18.99 -0.47 -10.74
CA ARG A 385 18.89 0.59 -11.75
C ARG A 385 18.58 0.01 -13.13
N ALA A 386 18.04 0.85 -14.00
CA ALA A 386 18.01 0.57 -15.43
C ALA A 386 19.45 0.66 -15.99
N GLY A 387 19.86 -0.35 -16.74
CA GLY A 387 21.09 -0.37 -17.52
C GLY A 387 21.01 0.56 -18.73
N SER A 388 22.17 0.94 -19.26
CA SER A 388 22.31 1.82 -20.43
C SER A 388 21.59 1.33 -21.70
N GLY A 389 21.17 0.05 -21.76
CA GLY A 389 20.45 -0.57 -22.88
C GLY A 389 18.92 -0.66 -22.74
N ALA A 390 18.31 -0.22 -21.63
CA ALA A 390 16.84 -0.24 -21.47
C ALA A 390 16.12 0.93 -22.17
N ARG A 391 16.86 1.82 -22.83
CA ARG A 391 16.30 2.95 -23.59
C ARG A 391 16.21 2.62 -25.08
N THR A 392 15.37 1.66 -25.48
CA THR A 392 14.82 1.59 -26.84
C THR A 392 13.69 0.58 -26.91
N ALA A 393 12.44 1.08 -27.01
CA ALA A 393 11.37 0.58 -27.87
C ALA A 393 10.06 1.33 -27.55
N GLU A 394 9.99 2.62 -27.88
CA GLU A 394 8.74 3.28 -28.24
C GLU A 394 9.08 4.58 -28.99
N GLU A 395 9.47 4.42 -30.26
CA GLU A 395 9.31 5.48 -31.24
C GLU A 395 8.16 5.05 -32.16
N VAL A 396 6.96 5.56 -31.86
CA VAL A 396 5.88 5.66 -32.85
C VAL A 396 5.67 7.15 -33.10
N SER A 397 5.91 7.53 -34.35
CA SER A 397 5.64 8.83 -34.90
C SER A 397 4.13 9.14 -34.88
N ILE A 398 3.76 10.37 -34.50
CA ILE A 398 2.94 11.32 -35.30
C ILE A 398 2.59 12.57 -34.47
N GLN A 399 3.02 13.71 -35.01
CA GLN A 399 2.39 15.04 -35.05
C GLN A 399 1.98 15.76 -33.73
N LYS A 400 2.85 16.70 -33.33
CA LYS A 400 2.57 18.09 -32.92
C LYS A 400 1.20 18.38 -32.27
N SER A 401 1.18 18.39 -30.95
CA SER A 401 0.80 19.58 -30.16
C SER A 401 1.00 19.31 -28.66
N ALA A 402 2.11 19.80 -28.11
CA ALA A 402 2.31 19.87 -26.66
C ALA A 402 3.07 21.14 -26.30
N LEU A 403 2.53 21.87 -25.33
CA LEU A 403 3.19 22.98 -24.63
C LEU A 403 4.51 22.47 -24.00
N PRO A 404 5.61 23.23 -24.04
CA PRO A 404 6.93 22.68 -23.72
C PRO A 404 7.20 22.73 -22.21
N VAL A 405 7.53 21.57 -21.62
CA VAL A 405 8.45 21.53 -20.47
C VAL A 405 9.85 21.42 -21.06
N ARG A 406 10.61 22.52 -21.06
CA ARG A 406 12.01 22.51 -21.48
C ARG A 406 12.88 21.96 -20.35
N SER A 407 13.65 20.90 -20.64
CA SER A 407 14.92 20.69 -19.93
C SER A 407 15.85 21.82 -20.37
N ALA A 408 16.08 22.82 -19.50
CA ALA A 408 17.03 23.88 -19.79
C ALA A 408 18.43 23.28 -20.03
N LYS A 409 18.87 23.27 -21.30
CA LYS A 409 20.29 23.33 -21.64
C LYS A 409 20.87 24.61 -21.01
N GLY A 410 22.13 24.57 -20.59
CA GLY A 410 22.85 25.73 -20.07
C GLY A 410 22.55 26.16 -18.63
N PHE A 411 21.83 25.38 -17.82
CA PHE A 411 21.59 25.73 -16.40
C PHE A 411 22.76 25.33 -15.48
N LEU A 412 23.46 26.31 -14.91
CA LEU A 412 24.56 26.17 -13.96
C LEU A 412 24.18 26.75 -12.59
N LEU A 413 24.63 26.08 -11.52
CA LEU A 413 24.45 26.51 -10.14
C LEU A 413 25.81 26.51 -9.44
N TYR A 414 26.27 27.67 -8.98
CA TYR A 414 27.62 27.83 -8.43
C TYR A 414 27.72 28.92 -7.35
N PRO A 415 28.64 28.81 -6.39
CA PRO A 415 29.48 27.63 -6.14
C PRO A 415 28.62 26.44 -5.65
N ASN A 416 29.06 25.22 -5.89
CA ASN A 416 28.50 24.03 -5.26
C ASN A 416 29.67 23.10 -4.91
N PRO A 417 30.04 22.96 -3.63
CA PRO A 417 29.31 23.41 -2.43
C PRO A 417 29.29 24.93 -2.20
N ALA A 418 28.25 25.44 -1.53
CA ALA A 418 28.02 26.87 -1.27
C ALA A 418 27.97 27.20 0.23
N ALA A 419 28.59 28.31 0.64
CA ALA A 419 28.64 28.73 2.05
C ALA A 419 27.52 29.69 2.47
N GLY A 420 27.02 30.54 1.56
CA GLY A 420 26.04 31.57 1.91
C GLY A 420 25.30 32.20 0.74
N GLU A 421 25.82 32.06 -0.49
CA GLU A 421 25.18 32.55 -1.69
C GLU A 421 25.25 31.49 -2.79
N LEU A 422 24.17 31.34 -3.55
CA LEU A 422 24.12 30.61 -4.81
C LEU A 422 23.90 31.57 -5.97
N LYS A 423 24.71 31.45 -7.01
CA LYS A 423 24.50 32.08 -8.31
C LYS A 423 24.01 31.03 -9.28
N PHE A 424 23.14 31.43 -10.19
CA PHE A 424 22.64 30.55 -11.21
C PHE A 424 22.62 31.24 -12.56
N GLN A 425 23.00 30.49 -13.59
CA GLN A 425 22.98 30.92 -14.97
C GLN A 425 22.10 29.95 -15.75
N ALA A 426 21.31 30.46 -16.68
CA ALA A 426 20.45 29.66 -17.53
C ALA A 426 20.44 30.29 -18.93
N ASP A 427 20.20 29.47 -19.96
CA ASP A 427 20.01 29.96 -21.34
C ASP A 427 18.68 30.74 -21.50
N GLU A 428 17.77 30.62 -20.53
CA GLU A 428 16.47 31.31 -20.50
C GLU A 428 16.42 32.41 -19.43
N ASP A 429 15.64 33.48 -19.67
CA ASP A 429 15.44 34.55 -18.70
C ASP A 429 14.62 34.05 -17.51
N LEU A 430 15.22 34.07 -16.33
CA LEU A 430 14.61 33.64 -15.07
C LEU A 430 14.12 34.81 -14.22
N SER A 431 14.12 36.03 -14.73
CA SER A 431 13.68 37.21 -13.98
C SER A 431 12.25 37.03 -13.45
N GLY A 432 12.07 37.16 -12.13
CA GLY A 432 10.79 36.97 -11.45
C GLY A 432 10.39 35.52 -11.15
N ALA A 433 11.18 34.53 -11.60
CA ALA A 433 10.91 33.10 -11.36
C ALA A 433 10.79 32.78 -9.87
N ARG A 434 9.81 31.95 -9.51
CA ARG A 434 9.62 31.50 -8.12
C ARG A 434 10.64 30.42 -7.81
N ILE A 435 11.39 30.59 -6.73
CA ILE A 435 12.38 29.64 -6.25
C ILE A 435 11.83 28.94 -5.01
N GLN A 436 11.99 27.63 -4.93
CA GLN A 436 11.65 26.79 -3.78
C GLN A 436 12.83 25.89 -3.44
N ILE A 437 13.26 25.85 -2.19
CA ILE A 437 14.32 24.96 -1.71
C ILE A 437 13.72 23.95 -0.75
N PHE A 438 14.04 22.68 -0.97
CA PHE A 438 13.63 21.56 -0.17
C PHE A 438 14.84 20.90 0.49
N ASP A 439 14.72 20.49 1.75
CA ASP A 439 15.72 19.64 2.40
C ASP A 439 15.64 18.19 1.91
N LEU A 440 16.54 17.31 2.39
CA LEU A 440 16.58 15.88 2.01
C LEU A 440 15.29 15.10 2.34
N SER A 441 14.45 15.61 3.26
CA SER A 441 13.16 14.99 3.58
C SER A 441 12.03 15.43 2.63
N GLY A 442 12.34 16.31 1.66
CA GLY A 442 11.35 16.90 0.76
C GLY A 442 10.55 18.04 1.39
N ARG A 443 10.92 18.50 2.60
CA ARG A 443 10.26 19.63 3.26
C ARG A 443 10.73 20.94 2.66
N LEU A 444 9.78 21.81 2.31
CA LEU A 444 10.06 23.16 1.83
C LEU A 444 10.71 23.99 2.95
N VAL A 445 11.96 24.37 2.79
CA VAL A 445 12.75 25.12 3.79
C VAL A 445 12.97 26.58 3.43
N MET A 446 12.83 26.96 2.15
CA MET A 446 12.94 28.35 1.72
C MET A 446 12.15 28.59 0.43
N THR A 447 11.57 29.78 0.32
CA THR A 447 10.98 30.29 -0.93
C THR A 447 11.53 31.67 -1.22
N ALA A 448 11.84 31.95 -2.49
CA ALA A 448 12.30 33.26 -2.94
C ALA A 448 11.74 33.58 -4.34
N ARG A 449 12.00 34.80 -4.81
CA ARG A 449 11.84 35.16 -6.23
C ARG A 449 13.19 35.57 -6.78
N ASN A 450 13.46 35.15 -8.00
CA ASN A 450 14.67 35.56 -8.68
C ASN A 450 14.59 37.03 -9.09
N MET A 451 15.44 37.87 -8.53
CA MET A 451 15.53 39.30 -8.88
C MET A 451 16.90 39.68 -9.48
N ALA A 452 17.92 38.83 -9.31
CA ALA A 452 19.30 39.18 -9.64
C ALA A 452 20.19 37.96 -9.99
N ASN A 453 19.60 36.84 -10.38
CA ASN A 453 20.28 35.57 -10.69
C ASN A 453 21.20 35.05 -9.57
N ARG A 454 20.87 35.40 -8.32
CA ARG A 454 21.53 34.97 -7.09
C ARG A 454 20.53 34.78 -5.97
N LEU A 455 20.89 33.96 -4.99
CA LEU A 455 20.07 33.64 -3.83
C LEU A 455 20.94 33.52 -2.58
N ASP A 456 20.61 34.30 -1.55
CA ASP A 456 21.19 34.16 -0.21
C ASP A 456 20.62 32.91 0.47
N ILE A 457 21.52 32.00 0.83
CA ILE A 457 21.23 30.73 1.51
C ILE A 457 21.94 30.63 2.87
N SER A 458 22.47 31.75 3.40
CA SER A 458 23.19 31.80 4.69
C SER A 458 22.36 31.26 5.86
N ARG A 459 21.02 31.36 5.76
CA ARG A 459 20.07 30.87 6.77
C ARG A 459 19.81 29.36 6.71
N LEU A 460 20.26 28.69 5.65
CA LEU A 460 20.18 27.23 5.56
C LEU A 460 21.31 26.61 6.39
N HIS A 461 20.98 25.53 7.11
CA HIS A 461 21.96 24.76 7.84
C HIS A 461 22.82 23.97 6.84
N THR A 462 24.01 23.54 7.25
CA THR A 462 24.86 22.65 6.44
C THR A 462 24.07 21.39 6.06
N GLY A 463 24.04 21.05 4.77
CA GLY A 463 23.21 19.94 4.28
C GLY A 463 23.03 19.93 2.75
N VAL A 464 22.38 18.88 2.25
CA VAL A 464 22.04 18.75 0.82
C VAL A 464 20.63 19.25 0.60
N TYR A 465 20.44 20.04 -0.45
CA TYR A 465 19.17 20.67 -0.77
C TYR A 465 18.81 20.50 -2.24
N THR A 466 17.51 20.42 -2.51
CA THR A 466 16.95 20.50 -3.87
C THR A 466 16.38 21.89 -4.09
N ILE A 467 16.85 22.60 -5.11
CA ILE A 467 16.34 23.90 -5.53
C ILE A 467 15.49 23.74 -6.80
N VAL A 468 14.32 24.37 -6.80
CA VAL A 468 13.33 24.32 -7.87
C VAL A 468 13.00 25.75 -8.30
N PHE A 469 13.16 26.05 -9.59
CA PHE A 469 12.74 27.30 -10.23
C PHE A 469 11.47 27.04 -11.02
N ASN A 470 10.44 27.86 -10.80
CA ASN A 470 9.19 27.82 -11.56
C ASN A 470 9.03 29.16 -12.29
N ASN A 471 9.08 29.11 -13.62
CA ASN A 471 8.89 30.25 -14.50
C ASN A 471 7.77 29.95 -15.50
N ASN A 472 6.58 30.51 -15.28
CA ASN A 472 5.42 30.42 -16.18
C ASN A 472 5.13 29.00 -16.70
N GLY A 473 5.20 27.99 -15.82
CA GLY A 473 4.91 26.58 -16.15
C GLY A 473 6.12 25.73 -16.54
N SER A 474 7.30 26.35 -16.75
CA SER A 474 8.57 25.62 -16.87
C SER A 474 9.23 25.45 -15.51
N MET A 475 9.63 24.22 -15.19
CA MET A 475 10.29 23.86 -13.93
C MET A 475 11.73 23.43 -14.16
N ILE A 476 12.68 24.08 -13.47
CA ILE A 476 14.08 23.66 -13.42
C ILE A 476 14.40 23.17 -12.01
N THR A 477 14.92 21.95 -11.89
CA THR A 477 15.32 21.35 -10.62
C THR A 477 16.80 21.04 -10.60
N ARG A 478 17.50 21.41 -9.52
CA ARG A 478 18.92 21.10 -9.28
C ARG A 478 19.16 20.78 -7.79
N GLN A 479 20.26 20.11 -7.50
CA GLN A 479 20.72 19.89 -6.13
C GLN A 479 21.97 20.72 -5.86
N PHE A 480 22.14 21.17 -4.61
CA PHE A 480 23.36 21.78 -4.11
C PHE A 480 23.65 21.37 -2.67
N VAL A 481 24.91 21.52 -2.27
CA VAL A 481 25.39 21.28 -0.91
C VAL A 481 25.64 22.63 -0.23
N LYS A 482 24.97 22.89 0.90
CA LYS A 482 25.27 24.00 1.81
C LYS A 482 26.37 23.54 2.77
N GLN A 483 27.43 24.33 2.89
CA GLN A 483 28.51 24.13 3.87
C GLN A 483 28.48 25.18 4.94
#